data_AF-A0A4P9WSG7-F1
#
_entry.id   AF-A0A4P9WSG7-F1
#
_cell.length_a   1.000
_cell.length_b   1.000
_cell.length_c   1.000
_cell.angle_alpha   90.00
_cell.angle_beta   90.00
_cell.angle_gamma   90.00
#
_symmetry.space_group_name_H-M   'P 1'
#
loop_
_entity.id
_entity.type
_entity.pdbx_description
1 polymer ?
#
loop_
_entity_poly.entity_id
_entity_poly.type
_entity_poly.pdbx_seq_one_letter_code
_entity_poly.pdbx_strand_id
1 'polypeptide(L)'
;MTRFNPVSIGTNNVATDAALVGGFTLIFGFVSLAVKEKLFLSESLVATVIGILFGPRVIDAFDPFRFGRDNINNITLQFSQIVIGVQVMAAAVSIPKTYWRKQWGTLLILWGPIMFYMWISTAIVVYLVTRVNFRDSLIIAASCAPTDPILANSIVSGRFADMHISLPIRYLLSAESAGNDGIGTLF
;
A
#
# COMPACT_ATOMS: atom_id res chain seq x y z
N MET A 1 17.10 -4.72 -48.76
CA MET A 1 17.07 -4.97 -47.31
C MET A 1 16.64 -3.67 -46.63
N THR A 2 15.54 -3.75 -45.90
CA THR A 2 14.61 -2.67 -45.52
C THR A 2 15.19 -1.69 -44.50
N ARG A 3 15.17 -0.39 -44.85
CA ARG A 3 15.54 0.74 -43.99
C ARG A 3 14.51 0.94 -42.89
N PHE A 4 14.95 0.97 -41.64
CA PHE A 4 14.15 1.48 -40.51
C PHE A 4 13.87 2.97 -40.74
N ASN A 5 12.60 3.32 -40.95
CA ASN A 5 12.15 4.70 -40.92
C ASN A 5 11.97 5.12 -39.46
N PRO A 6 12.54 6.25 -39.02
CA PRO A 6 12.25 6.80 -37.70
C PRO A 6 10.78 7.22 -37.67
N VAL A 7 10.03 6.70 -36.71
CA VAL A 7 8.65 7.11 -36.44
C VAL A 7 8.70 8.61 -36.11
N SER A 8 8.25 9.44 -37.05
CA SER A 8 8.07 10.87 -36.85
C SER A 8 6.89 11.07 -35.89
N ILE A 9 7.19 11.31 -34.62
CA ILE A 9 6.20 11.64 -33.60
C ILE A 9 5.68 13.05 -33.90
N GLY A 10 4.64 13.10 -34.74
CA GLY A 10 3.88 14.31 -35.04
C GLY A 10 3.02 14.73 -33.84
N THR A 11 2.93 16.03 -33.64
CA THR A 11 2.48 16.74 -32.42
C THR A 11 0.98 16.68 -32.09
N ASN A 12 0.24 15.60 -32.41
CA ASN A 12 -1.21 15.50 -32.13
C ASN A 12 -1.63 14.14 -31.52
N ASN A 13 -0.78 13.54 -30.69
CA ASN A 13 -0.85 12.13 -30.33
C ASN A 13 -1.68 11.80 -29.07
N VAL A 14 -2.61 12.66 -28.68
CA VAL A 14 -3.49 12.41 -27.51
C VAL A 14 -4.26 11.09 -27.68
N ALA A 15 -4.70 10.76 -28.91
CA ALA A 15 -5.41 9.53 -29.20
C ALA A 15 -4.51 8.28 -29.11
N THR A 16 -3.26 8.36 -29.58
CA THR A 16 -2.28 7.28 -29.48
C THR A 16 -1.80 7.08 -28.03
N ASP A 17 -1.61 8.16 -27.28
CA ASP A 17 -1.22 8.09 -25.87
C ASP A 17 -2.38 7.53 -25.02
N ALA A 18 -3.62 7.98 -25.29
CA ALA A 18 -4.81 7.42 -24.66
C ALA A 18 -5.04 5.95 -25.02
N ALA A 19 -4.74 5.53 -26.26
CA ALA A 19 -4.82 4.14 -26.67
C ALA A 19 -3.74 3.27 -26.00
N LEU A 20 -2.53 3.79 -25.80
CA LEU A 20 -1.45 3.13 -25.05
C LEU A 20 -1.82 2.98 -23.57
N VAL A 21 -2.27 4.05 -22.92
CA VAL A 21 -2.67 4.02 -21.50
C VAL A 21 -3.91 3.15 -21.30
N GLY A 22 -4.91 3.27 -22.19
CA GLY A 22 -6.12 2.46 -22.15
C GLY A 22 -5.84 0.98 -22.42
N GLY A 23 -5.00 0.67 -23.41
CA GLY A 23 -4.57 -0.69 -23.71
C GLY A 23 -3.79 -1.32 -22.57
N PHE A 24 -2.84 -0.58 -21.98
CA PHE A 24 -2.12 -1.01 -20.78
C PHE A 24 -3.07 -1.27 -19.61
N THR A 25 -4.02 -0.36 -19.36
CA THR A 25 -5.01 -0.49 -18.26
C THR A 25 -5.89 -1.72 -18.45
N LEU A 26 -6.34 -2.00 -19.68
CA LEU A 26 -7.15 -3.18 -19.99
C LEU A 26 -6.37 -4.48 -19.80
N ILE A 27 -5.14 -4.56 -20.33
CA ILE A 27 -4.28 -5.75 -20.18
C ILE A 27 -3.94 -5.97 -18.70
N PHE A 28 -3.55 -4.91 -18.00
CA PHE A 28 -3.26 -4.95 -16.57
C PHE A 28 -4.49 -5.38 -15.77
N GLY A 29 -5.67 -4.82 -16.05
CA GLY A 29 -6.93 -5.21 -15.41
C GLY A 29 -7.29 -6.67 -15.65
N PHE A 30 -7.12 -7.18 -16.87
CA PHE A 30 -7.42 -8.56 -17.22
C PHE A 30 -6.45 -9.56 -16.56
N VAL A 31 -5.15 -9.27 -16.59
CA VAL A 31 -4.13 -10.09 -15.94
C VAL A 31 -4.30 -10.04 -14.42
N SER A 32 -4.57 -8.86 -13.86
CA SER A 32 -4.83 -8.68 -12.42
C SER A 32 -6.04 -9.49 -11.97
N LEU A 33 -7.14 -9.47 -12.73
CA LEU A 33 -8.34 -10.28 -12.45
C LEU A 33 -8.05 -11.79 -12.55
N ALA A 34 -7.33 -12.24 -13.57
CA ALA A 34 -6.96 -13.65 -13.72
C ALA A 34 -6.03 -14.14 -12.61
N VAL A 35 -5.07 -13.30 -12.19
CA VAL A 35 -4.18 -13.59 -11.05
C VAL A 35 -4.97 -13.58 -9.73
N LYS A 36 -5.88 -12.63 -9.56
CA LYS A 36 -6.79 -12.53 -8.41
C LYS A 36 -7.68 -13.76 -8.24
N GLU A 37 -8.19 -14.30 -9.34
CA GLU A 37 -9.13 -15.43 -9.32
C GLU A 37 -8.43 -16.79 -9.16
N LYS A 38 -7.18 -16.95 -9.65
CA LYS A 38 -6.45 -18.23 -9.58
C LYS A 38 -5.42 -18.35 -8.45
N LEU A 39 -4.77 -17.27 -8.03
CA LEU A 39 -3.60 -17.35 -7.14
C LEU A 39 -3.87 -16.92 -5.68
N PHE A 40 -5.02 -16.32 -5.37
CA PHE A 40 -5.31 -15.76 -4.03
C PHE A 40 -4.19 -14.86 -3.48
N LEU A 41 -3.36 -14.28 -4.36
CA LEU A 41 -2.22 -13.44 -4.00
C LEU A 41 -2.71 -12.00 -3.79
N SER A 42 -2.20 -11.34 -2.75
CA SER A 42 -2.44 -9.92 -2.51
C SER A 42 -1.94 -9.09 -3.70
N GLU A 43 -2.78 -8.19 -4.21
CA GLU A 43 -2.48 -7.28 -5.32
C GLU A 43 -1.16 -6.51 -5.10
N SER A 44 -0.85 -6.20 -3.83
CA SER A 44 0.37 -5.51 -3.42
C SER A 44 1.64 -6.34 -3.58
N LEU A 45 1.58 -7.67 -3.37
CA LEU A 45 2.73 -8.55 -3.61
C LEU A 45 3.07 -8.59 -5.11
N VAL A 46 2.05 -8.71 -5.95
CA VAL A 46 2.21 -8.71 -7.41
C VAL A 46 2.76 -7.37 -7.89
N ALA A 47 2.21 -6.25 -7.38
CA ALA A 47 2.71 -4.90 -7.69
C ALA A 47 4.18 -4.71 -7.26
N THR A 48 4.56 -5.25 -6.10
CA THR A 48 5.96 -5.19 -5.61
C THR A 48 6.91 -5.97 -6.52
N VAL A 49 6.53 -7.18 -6.93
CA VAL A 49 7.33 -8.01 -7.85
C VAL A 49 7.48 -7.32 -9.20
N ILE A 50 6.39 -6.78 -9.75
CA ILE A 50 6.42 -6.00 -10.99
C ILE A 50 7.34 -4.78 -10.82
N GLY A 51 7.23 -4.03 -9.73
CA GLY A 51 8.11 -2.89 -9.45
C GLY A 51 9.59 -3.26 -9.38
N ILE A 52 9.93 -4.41 -8.79
CA ILE A 52 11.31 -4.93 -8.75
C ILE A 52 11.80 -5.27 -10.16
N LEU A 53 10.96 -5.90 -10.99
CA LEU A 53 11.30 -6.27 -12.36
C LEU A 53 11.49 -5.05 -13.27
N PHE A 54 10.61 -4.05 -13.17
CA PHE A 54 10.74 -2.81 -13.96
C PHE A 54 11.79 -1.83 -13.43
N GLY A 55 12.30 -2.09 -12.22
CA GLY A 55 13.32 -1.27 -11.58
C GLY A 55 14.71 -1.37 -12.23
N PRO A 56 15.67 -0.55 -11.75
CA PRO A 56 17.00 -0.40 -12.34
C PRO A 56 17.86 -1.67 -12.26
N ARG A 57 17.47 -2.65 -11.45
CA ARG A 57 18.23 -3.90 -11.26
C ARG A 57 17.95 -4.97 -12.31
N VAL A 58 16.84 -4.89 -13.06
CA VAL A 58 16.44 -5.96 -13.99
C VAL A 58 16.19 -5.42 -15.40
N ILE A 59 15.19 -4.54 -15.58
CA ILE A 59 14.81 -4.02 -16.90
C ILE A 59 15.36 -2.60 -17.14
N ASP A 60 15.67 -1.84 -16.08
CA ASP A 60 16.15 -0.43 -16.16
C ASP A 60 15.24 0.50 -16.98
N ALA A 61 13.95 0.18 -17.04
CA ALA A 61 12.95 1.03 -17.68
C ALA A 61 12.63 2.28 -16.84
N PHE A 62 12.74 2.17 -15.51
CA PHE A 62 12.48 3.25 -14.58
C PHE A 62 13.60 3.32 -13.54
N ASP A 63 14.50 4.29 -13.71
CA ASP A 63 15.60 4.55 -12.76
C ASP A 63 15.27 5.76 -11.88
N PRO A 64 14.71 5.54 -10.67
CA PRO A 64 14.44 6.64 -9.76
C PRO A 64 15.72 7.38 -9.35
N PHE A 65 16.88 6.72 -9.31
CA PHE A 65 18.13 7.31 -8.80
C PHE A 65 18.68 8.43 -9.69
N ARG A 66 18.27 8.50 -10.97
CA ARG A 66 18.62 9.58 -11.90
C ARG A 66 18.00 10.93 -11.56
N PHE A 67 16.89 10.97 -10.85
CA PHE A 67 16.17 12.21 -10.53
C PHE A 67 16.84 13.04 -9.40
N GLY A 68 17.88 12.49 -8.75
CA GLY A 68 18.53 13.09 -7.59
C GLY A 68 17.85 12.68 -6.28
N ARG A 69 18.66 12.32 -5.26
CA ARG A 69 18.18 11.69 -4.02
C ARG A 69 17.14 12.53 -3.27
N ASP A 70 17.31 13.84 -3.23
CA ASP A 70 16.40 14.75 -2.55
C ASP A 70 15.05 14.90 -3.29
N ASN A 71 15.07 14.90 -4.62
CA ASN A 71 13.84 14.95 -5.42
C ASN A 71 13.04 13.65 -5.30
N ILE A 72 13.70 12.48 -5.26
CA ILE A 72 13.02 11.19 -5.09
C ILE A 72 12.31 11.15 -3.74
N ASN A 73 12.99 11.55 -2.67
CA ASN A 73 12.41 11.54 -1.33
C ASN A 73 11.18 12.47 -1.27
N ASN A 74 11.28 13.68 -1.83
CA ASN A 74 10.17 14.62 -1.85
C ASN A 74 8.98 14.12 -2.69
N ILE A 75 9.24 13.59 -3.89
CA ILE A 75 8.19 13.03 -4.76
C ILE A 75 7.53 11.82 -4.10
N THR A 76 8.33 10.92 -3.52
CA THR A 76 7.82 9.72 -2.83
C THR A 76 7.02 10.08 -1.60
N LEU A 77 7.43 11.11 -0.85
CA LEU A 77 6.70 11.60 0.32
C LEU A 77 5.34 12.18 -0.10
N GLN A 78 5.34 13.11 -1.06
CA GLN A 78 4.09 13.74 -1.54
C GLN A 78 3.14 12.72 -2.15
N PHE A 79 3.67 11.78 -2.92
CA PHE A 79 2.88 10.69 -3.51
C PHE A 79 2.28 9.79 -2.42
N SER A 80 3.08 9.38 -1.44
CA SER A 80 2.61 8.58 -0.30
C SER A 80 1.53 9.31 0.49
N GLN A 81 1.64 10.61 0.72
CA GLN A 81 0.62 11.41 1.39
C GLN A 81 -0.72 11.42 0.65
N ILE A 82 -0.69 11.58 -0.67
CA ILE A 82 -1.91 11.50 -1.50
C ILE A 82 -2.51 10.09 -1.42
N VAL A 83 -1.67 9.07 -1.55
CA VAL A 83 -2.09 7.67 -1.52
C VAL A 83 -2.74 7.33 -0.17
N ILE A 84 -2.09 7.64 0.95
CA ILE A 84 -2.66 7.40 2.29
C ILE A 84 -3.94 8.20 2.50
N GLY A 85 -4.00 9.46 2.03
CA GLY A 85 -5.22 10.26 2.10
C GLY A 85 -6.42 9.62 1.39
N VAL A 86 -6.21 9.09 0.18
CA VAL A 86 -7.25 8.36 -0.57
C VAL A 86 -7.65 7.07 0.14
N GLN A 87 -6.69 6.36 0.73
CA GLN A 87 -6.92 5.10 1.43
C GLN A 87 -7.73 5.29 2.72
N VAL A 88 -7.35 6.25 3.55
CA VAL A 88 -8.08 6.62 4.77
C VAL A 88 -9.50 7.09 4.42
N MET A 89 -9.66 7.88 3.35
CA MET A 89 -10.97 8.31 2.87
C MET A 89 -11.84 7.12 2.42
N ALA A 90 -11.29 6.19 1.62
CA ALA A 90 -12.00 5.00 1.17
C ALA A 90 -12.43 4.11 2.34
N ALA A 91 -11.55 3.90 3.32
CA ALA A 91 -11.86 3.15 4.52
C ALA A 91 -12.95 3.84 5.37
N ALA A 92 -12.87 5.17 5.55
CA ALA A 92 -13.86 5.94 6.29
C ALA A 92 -15.26 5.88 5.67
N VAL A 93 -15.37 5.88 4.33
CA VAL A 93 -16.65 5.76 3.60
C VAL A 93 -17.24 4.35 3.71
N SER A 94 -16.40 3.32 3.82
CA SER A 94 -16.84 1.93 3.91
C SER A 94 -17.51 1.54 5.24
N ILE A 95 -17.30 2.33 6.30
CA ILE A 95 -17.77 2.02 7.65
C ILE A 95 -19.09 2.77 7.96
N PRO A 96 -20.15 2.09 8.43
CA PRO A 96 -21.41 2.76 8.77
C PRO A 96 -21.25 3.71 9.96
N LYS A 97 -21.84 4.91 9.89
CA LYS A 97 -21.70 6.01 10.87
C LYS A 97 -22.03 5.61 12.32
N THR A 98 -22.92 4.63 12.52
CA THR A 98 -23.35 4.17 13.84
C THR A 98 -22.33 3.23 14.50
N TYR A 99 -21.41 2.63 13.75
CA TYR A 99 -20.44 1.66 14.25
C TYR A 99 -19.39 2.29 15.17
N TRP A 100 -18.89 3.49 14.80
CA TRP A 100 -17.90 4.25 15.55
C TRP A 100 -18.32 4.52 16.99
N ARG A 101 -19.58 4.93 17.22
CA ARG A 101 -20.09 5.19 18.58
C ARG A 101 -20.23 3.92 19.42
N LYS A 102 -20.51 2.78 18.79
CA LYS A 102 -20.75 1.51 19.50
C LYS A 102 -19.44 0.80 19.88
N GLN A 103 -18.39 0.96 19.08
CA GLN A 103 -17.10 0.27 19.24
C GLN A 103 -15.95 1.19 19.66
N TRP A 104 -16.22 2.45 20.01
CA TRP A 104 -15.19 3.42 20.40
C TRP A 104 -14.27 2.92 21.52
N GLY A 105 -14.83 2.22 22.53
CA GLY A 105 -14.03 1.62 23.60
C GLY A 105 -13.05 0.56 23.10
N THR A 106 -13.49 -0.30 22.17
CA THR A 106 -12.63 -1.31 21.54
C THR A 106 -11.53 -0.68 20.69
N LEU A 107 -11.88 0.35 19.91
CA LEU A 107 -10.90 1.09 19.09
C LEU A 107 -9.84 1.80 19.94
N LEU A 108 -10.23 2.39 21.08
CA LEU A 108 -9.27 2.99 22.02
C LEU A 108 -8.33 1.95 22.65
N ILE A 109 -8.82 0.75 22.96
CA ILE A 109 -7.99 -0.34 23.48
C ILE A 109 -7.00 -0.82 22.41
N LEU A 110 -7.43 -0.87 21.14
CA LEU A 110 -6.56 -1.22 20.03
C LEU A 110 -5.46 -0.15 19.79
N TRP A 111 -5.84 1.12 19.68
CA TRP A 111 -4.89 2.21 19.44
C TRP A 111 -3.98 2.51 20.64
N GLY A 112 -4.42 2.27 21.87
CA GLY A 112 -3.63 2.56 23.06
C GLY A 112 -2.76 1.40 23.50
N PRO A 113 -3.24 0.55 24.43
CA PRO A 113 -2.43 -0.47 25.07
C PRO A 113 -1.93 -1.57 24.12
N ILE A 114 -2.74 -1.97 23.13
CA ILE A 114 -2.35 -3.04 22.21
C ILE A 114 -1.22 -2.57 21.29
N MET A 115 -1.38 -1.39 20.68
CA MET A 115 -0.35 -0.79 19.83
C MET A 115 0.95 -0.53 20.60
N PHE A 116 0.87 -0.06 21.85
CA PHE A 116 2.03 0.15 22.71
C PHE A 116 2.77 -1.17 23.04
N TYR A 117 2.03 -2.23 23.35
CA TYR A 117 2.60 -3.55 23.59
C TYR A 117 3.27 -4.13 22.33
N MET A 118 2.64 -3.98 21.16
CA MET A 118 3.19 -4.40 19.88
C MET A 118 4.49 -3.62 19.56
N TRP A 119 4.50 -2.32 19.81
CA TRP A 119 5.68 -1.49 19.62
C TRP A 119 6.87 -1.93 20.49
N ILE A 120 6.65 -2.12 21.80
CA ILE A 120 7.71 -2.56 22.71
C ILE A 120 8.21 -3.97 22.36
N SER A 121 7.31 -4.91 22.11
CA SER A 121 7.69 -6.28 21.75
C SER A 121 8.51 -6.32 20.46
N THR A 122 8.11 -5.53 19.45
CA THR A 122 8.87 -5.38 18.19
C THR A 122 10.24 -4.75 18.44
N ALA A 123 10.34 -3.71 19.28
CA ALA A 123 11.60 -3.08 19.63
C ALA A 123 12.58 -4.05 20.31
N ILE A 124 12.08 -4.90 21.21
CA ILE A 124 12.88 -5.94 21.87
C ILE A 124 13.40 -6.95 20.84
N VAL A 125 12.56 -7.41 19.90
CA VAL A 125 12.98 -8.34 18.84
C VAL A 125 14.04 -7.69 17.95
N VAL A 126 13.84 -6.46 17.50
CA VAL A 126 14.80 -5.72 16.66
C VAL A 126 16.12 -5.51 17.40
N TYR A 127 16.07 -5.18 18.69
CA TYR A 127 17.26 -5.05 19.54
C TYR A 127 18.05 -6.37 19.62
N LEU A 128 17.38 -7.50 19.84
CA LEU A 128 18.02 -8.82 19.95
C LEU A 128 18.62 -9.31 18.63
N VAL A 129 17.93 -9.09 17.51
CA VAL A 129 18.37 -9.56 16.19
C VAL A 129 19.49 -8.68 15.63
N THR A 130 19.32 -7.37 15.70
CA THR A 130 20.18 -6.40 14.99
C THR A 130 21.30 -5.85 15.86
N ARG A 131 21.24 -6.06 17.19
CA ARG A 131 22.20 -5.56 18.20
C ARG A 131 22.48 -4.05 18.12
N VAL A 132 21.52 -3.28 17.60
CA VAL A 132 21.57 -1.82 17.55
C VAL A 132 21.28 -1.21 18.92
N ASN A 133 21.52 0.10 19.11
CA ASN A 133 21.18 0.75 20.37
C ASN A 133 19.68 0.65 20.65
N PHE A 134 19.31 0.59 21.93
CA PHE A 134 17.91 0.51 22.33
C PHE A 134 17.04 1.63 21.73
N ARG A 135 17.59 2.84 21.63
CA ARG A 135 16.91 3.99 21.00
C ARG A 135 16.64 3.77 19.51
N ASP A 136 17.62 3.25 18.78
CA ASP A 136 17.50 3.00 17.35
C ASP A 136 16.51 1.86 17.08
N SER A 137 16.50 0.82 17.93
CA SER A 137 15.48 -0.23 17.86
C SER A 137 14.06 0.26 18.13
N LEU A 138 13.89 1.27 19.00
CA LEU A 138 12.58 1.90 19.25
C LEU A 138 12.08 2.66 18.02
N ILE A 139 12.97 3.38 17.33
CA ILE A 139 12.65 4.13 16.10
C ILE A 139 12.25 3.17 14.98
N ILE A 140 13.04 2.10 14.78
CA ILE A 140 12.73 1.09 13.77
C ILE A 140 11.38 0.43 14.11
N ALA A 141 11.17 0.02 15.37
CA ALA A 141 9.90 -0.56 15.78
C ALA A 141 8.71 0.40 15.61
N ALA A 142 8.89 1.70 15.79
CA ALA A 142 7.82 2.69 15.57
C ALA A 142 7.37 2.71 14.11
N SER A 143 8.30 2.56 13.15
CA SER A 143 7.97 2.48 11.73
C SER A 143 7.23 1.19 11.33
N CYS A 144 7.30 0.13 12.15
CA CYS A 144 6.56 -1.12 11.94
C CYS A 144 5.25 -1.21 12.73
N ALA A 145 4.96 -0.24 13.60
CA ALA A 145 3.73 -0.19 14.38
C ALA A 145 2.44 0.09 13.60
N PRO A 146 2.43 0.88 12.49
CA PRO A 146 1.19 1.11 11.75
C PRO A 146 0.68 -0.17 11.07
N THR A 147 -0.61 -0.44 11.20
CA THR A 147 -1.29 -1.65 10.70
C THR A 147 -2.01 -1.36 9.38
N ASP A 148 -1.42 -1.82 8.28
CA ASP A 148 -1.89 -1.52 6.92
C ASP A 148 -3.30 -2.07 6.63
N PRO A 149 -4.31 -1.22 6.39
CA PRO A 149 -5.66 -1.66 6.05
C PRO A 149 -5.67 -2.39 4.72
N ILE A 150 -4.83 -2.04 3.74
CA ILE A 150 -5.01 -2.51 2.35
C ILE A 150 -4.42 -3.89 2.15
N LEU A 151 -3.25 -4.12 2.73
CA LEU A 151 -2.66 -5.45 2.76
C LEU A 151 -3.56 -6.39 3.56
N ALA A 152 -4.00 -5.97 4.76
CA ALA A 152 -4.89 -6.79 5.57
C ALA A 152 -6.26 -6.99 4.89
N ASN A 153 -6.85 -5.95 4.29
CA ASN A 153 -8.14 -6.04 3.62
C ASN A 153 -8.06 -6.85 2.32
N SER A 154 -6.91 -6.95 1.65
CA SER A 154 -6.76 -7.90 0.54
C SER A 154 -6.83 -9.37 0.98
N ILE A 155 -6.57 -9.64 2.26
CA ILE A 155 -6.67 -10.98 2.90
C ILE A 155 -8.05 -11.14 3.58
N VAL A 156 -8.62 -10.06 4.10
CA VAL A 156 -9.87 -10.01 4.89
C VAL A 156 -11.10 -9.69 4.01
N SER A 157 -10.90 -9.27 2.76
CA SER A 157 -11.93 -9.08 1.75
C SER A 157 -11.59 -9.87 0.49
N GLY A 158 -12.46 -10.84 0.20
CA GLY A 158 -12.33 -11.78 -0.90
C GLY A 158 -13.24 -12.97 -0.66
N ARG A 159 -13.50 -13.76 -1.69
CA ARG A 159 -14.45 -14.88 -1.64
C ARG A 159 -14.13 -15.90 -0.53
N PHE A 160 -12.86 -16.01 -0.12
CA PHE A 160 -12.42 -16.84 1.01
C PHE A 160 -12.69 -16.20 2.39
N ALA A 161 -12.47 -14.89 2.54
CA ALA A 161 -12.69 -14.18 3.79
C ALA A 161 -14.17 -13.90 4.05
N ASP A 162 -14.98 -13.68 3.01
CA ASP A 162 -16.44 -13.56 3.11
C ASP A 162 -17.08 -14.83 3.69
N MET A 163 -16.44 -16.00 3.50
CA MET A 163 -16.90 -17.29 4.03
C MET A 163 -16.46 -17.54 5.48
N HIS A 164 -15.36 -16.94 5.95
CA HIS A 164 -14.73 -17.29 7.23
C HIS A 164 -14.67 -16.15 8.25
N ILE A 165 -14.88 -14.89 7.85
CA ILE A 165 -14.78 -13.72 8.72
C ILE A 165 -16.12 -12.99 8.75
N SER A 166 -16.68 -12.84 9.95
CA SER A 166 -17.94 -12.11 10.15
C SER A 166 -17.80 -10.62 9.80
N LEU A 167 -18.85 -10.06 9.20
CA LEU A 167 -18.93 -8.65 8.80
C LEU A 167 -18.53 -7.64 9.91
N PRO A 168 -18.90 -7.83 11.20
CA PRO A 168 -18.50 -6.92 12.26
C PRO A 168 -16.99 -6.87 12.51
N ILE A 169 -16.26 -7.96 12.33
CA ILE A 169 -14.79 -8.02 12.52
C ILE A 169 -14.09 -7.26 11.40
N ARG A 170 -14.60 -7.36 10.17
CA ARG A 170 -14.07 -6.64 9.01
C ARG A 170 -14.18 -5.12 9.21
N TYR A 171 -15.34 -4.65 9.68
CA TYR A 171 -15.51 -3.24 10.03
C TYR A 171 -14.62 -2.79 11.18
N LEU A 172 -14.36 -3.66 12.17
CA LEU A 172 -13.44 -3.35 13.27
C LEU A 172 -12.01 -3.17 12.76
N LEU A 173 -11.51 -4.12 11.97
CA LEU A 173 -10.16 -4.09 11.40
C LEU A 173 -9.97 -2.89 10.47
N SER A 174 -10.93 -2.63 9.58
CA SER A 174 -10.87 -1.44 8.71
C SER A 174 -10.91 -0.13 9.50
N ALA A 175 -11.65 -0.06 10.60
CA ALA A 175 -11.70 1.12 11.46
C ALA A 175 -10.40 1.33 12.27
N GLU A 176 -9.82 0.25 12.79
CA GLU A 176 -8.55 0.26 13.51
C GLU A 176 -7.43 0.79 12.60
N SER A 177 -7.23 0.16 11.45
CA SER A 177 -6.21 0.52 10.47
C SER A 177 -6.40 1.93 9.91
N ALA A 178 -7.63 2.35 9.56
CA ALA A 178 -7.88 3.70 9.05
C ALA A 178 -7.57 4.80 10.08
N GLY A 179 -7.85 4.54 11.36
CA GLY A 179 -7.47 5.46 12.43
C GLY A 179 -5.96 5.52 12.66
N ASN A 180 -5.27 4.38 12.50
CA ASN A 180 -3.82 4.29 12.64
C ASN A 180 -3.10 5.11 11.56
N ASP A 181 -3.48 4.91 10.28
CA ASP A 181 -2.92 5.65 9.13
C ASP A 181 -3.26 7.15 9.19
N GLY A 182 -4.46 7.49 9.66
CA GLY A 182 -4.90 8.88 9.82
C GLY A 182 -4.13 9.64 10.90
N ILE A 183 -3.71 8.97 11.98
CA ILE A 183 -2.87 9.56 13.03
C ILE A 183 -1.41 9.67 12.56
N GLY A 184 -0.91 8.66 11.83
CA GLY A 184 0.46 8.62 11.33
C GLY A 184 0.79 9.70 10.28
N THR A 185 -0.20 10.19 9.53
CA THR A 185 -0.03 11.20 8.47
C THR A 185 -0.08 12.65 8.94
N LEU A 186 -0.42 12.89 10.22
CA LEU A 186 -0.54 14.24 10.79
C LEU A 186 0.82 14.87 11.19
N PHE A 187 1.92 14.13 10.96
CA PHE A 187 3.30 14.52 11.24
C PHE A 187 4.20 14.27 10.02
#